data_AF-G3N741-F1
#
_entry.id   AF-G3N741-F1
#
_cell.length_a   1.000
_cell.length_b   1.000
_cell.length_c   1.000
_cell.angle_alpha   90.00
_cell.angle_beta   90.00
_cell.angle_gamma   90.00
#
_symmetry.space_group_name_H-M   'P 1'
#
loop_
_entity.id
_entity.type
_entity.pdbx_description
1 polymer ?
#
loop_
_entity_poly.entity_id
_entity_poly.type
_entity_poly.pdbx_seq_one_letter_code
_entity_poly.pdbx_strand_id
1 'polypeptide(L)'
;MISVRRELNKAFCGFKRRDHDEPDIATGKWGCGAFNGDPQLKATIQLMAAAAAGRGLAFFTFRDEELELGLRRTHHLLVEEGVTVEKLFRLLEDFCAAQQASGGSHVDLFHFIWTSIGPSRSQL
;
A
#
# COMPACT_ATOMS: atom_id res chain seq x y z
N MET A 1 17.09 2.31 3.61
CA MET A 1 15.71 1.84 3.89
C MET A 1 14.74 2.89 3.38
N ILE A 2 13.69 2.49 2.65
CA ILE A 2 12.68 3.41 2.14
C ILE A 2 11.99 4.09 3.32
N SER A 3 11.95 5.41 3.32
CA SER A 3 11.13 6.14 4.28
C SER A 3 9.67 6.11 3.80
N VAL A 4 8.84 5.24 4.39
CA VAL A 4 7.40 5.13 4.09
C VAL A 4 6.74 6.52 4.12
N ARG A 5 7.04 7.31 5.16
CA ARG A 5 6.55 8.69 5.30
C ARG A 5 6.94 9.59 4.13
N ARG A 6 8.20 9.52 3.66
CA ARG A 6 8.66 10.34 2.52
C ARG A 6 7.88 10.01 1.26
N GLU A 7 7.72 8.72 0.96
CA GLU A 7 7.02 8.26 -0.24
C GLU A 7 5.52 8.55 -0.18
N LEU A 8 4.90 8.35 0.97
CA LEU A 8 3.49 8.68 1.23
C LEU A 8 3.24 10.17 1.02
N ASN A 9 4.07 11.05 1.61
CA ASN A 9 3.95 12.49 1.43
C ASN A 9 4.16 12.90 -0.04
N LYS A 10 5.10 12.27 -0.74
CA LYS A 10 5.34 12.55 -2.17
C LYS A 10 4.13 12.18 -3.02
N ALA A 11 3.57 10.98 -2.82
CA ALA A 11 2.38 10.52 -3.52
C ALA A 11 1.17 11.41 -3.19
N PHE A 12 0.92 11.68 -1.91
CA PHE A 12 -0.17 12.55 -1.46
C PHE A 12 -0.08 13.96 -2.07
N CYS A 13 1.09 14.58 -2.10
CA CYS A 13 1.27 15.89 -2.73
C CYS A 13 0.92 15.89 -4.23
N GLY A 14 1.15 14.77 -4.93
CA GLY A 14 0.77 14.61 -6.33
C GLY A 14 -0.72 14.27 -6.53
N PHE A 15 -1.31 13.58 -5.55
CA PHE A 15 -2.70 13.09 -5.62
C PHE A 15 -3.72 14.08 -5.06
N LYS A 16 -3.31 15.01 -4.19
CA LYS A 16 -4.21 16.01 -3.60
C LYS A 16 -4.90 16.82 -4.70
N ARG A 17 -6.23 16.77 -4.72
CA ARG A 17 -7.05 17.61 -5.63
C ARG A 17 -6.78 19.09 -5.36
N ARG A 18 -6.72 19.86 -6.43
CA ARG A 18 -6.72 21.32 -6.48
C ARG A 18 -8.08 21.84 -6.92
N ASP A 19 -8.74 21.11 -7.85
CA ASP A 19 -10.05 21.46 -8.39
C ASP A 19 -11.08 20.32 -8.21
N HIS A 20 -12.36 20.65 -8.29
CA HIS A 20 -13.47 19.70 -8.07
C HIS A 20 -13.59 18.64 -9.17
N ASP A 21 -13.21 18.95 -10.40
CA ASP A 21 -13.42 18.10 -11.59
C ASP A 21 -12.20 17.25 -11.98
N GLU A 22 -11.23 17.11 -11.07
CA GLU A 22 -10.07 16.26 -11.34
C GLU A 22 -10.45 14.76 -11.37
N PRO A 23 -10.03 14.02 -12.42
CA PRO A 23 -10.33 12.59 -12.57
C PRO A 23 -9.68 11.77 -11.44
N ASP A 24 -9.96 10.48 -11.37
CA ASP A 24 -9.22 9.59 -10.45
C ASP A 24 -7.78 9.35 -10.92
N ILE A 25 -6.98 8.69 -10.08
CA ILE A 25 -5.53 8.53 -10.29
C ILE A 25 -5.27 7.29 -11.16
N ALA A 26 -4.56 7.46 -12.28
CA ALA A 26 -4.01 6.37 -13.07
C ALA A 26 -2.50 6.23 -12.78
N THR A 27 -2.06 5.08 -12.27
CA THR A 27 -0.65 4.84 -11.87
C THR A 27 -0.22 3.39 -12.05
N GLY A 28 0.99 3.01 -11.61
CA GLY A 28 1.45 1.63 -11.57
C GLY A 28 2.66 1.44 -10.67
N LYS A 29 3.63 0.67 -11.14
CA LYS A 29 4.89 0.30 -10.47
C LYS A 29 5.87 1.48 -10.29
N TRP A 30 5.43 2.55 -9.62
CA TRP A 30 6.18 3.78 -9.41
C TRP A 30 7.50 3.51 -8.64
N GLY A 31 8.62 3.71 -9.33
CA GLY A 31 9.96 3.53 -8.75
C GLY A 31 10.38 2.09 -8.52
N CYS A 32 9.73 1.10 -9.13
CA CYS A 32 10.03 -0.32 -8.90
C CYS A 32 10.97 -0.96 -9.95
N GLY A 33 11.34 -0.22 -11.00
CA GLY A 33 12.31 -0.67 -12.01
C GLY A 33 13.74 -0.26 -11.65
N ALA A 34 14.31 0.70 -12.38
CA ALA A 34 15.67 1.20 -12.16
C ALA A 34 15.95 1.73 -10.73
N PHE A 35 14.91 2.12 -9.98
CA PHE A 35 15.03 2.59 -8.59
C PHE A 35 14.84 1.49 -7.55
N ASN A 36 14.64 0.24 -7.98
CA ASN A 36 14.63 -0.96 -7.15
C ASN A 36 13.68 -0.89 -5.94
N GLY A 37 12.55 -0.19 -6.07
CA GLY A 37 11.50 -0.17 -5.07
C GLY A 37 10.68 -1.46 -5.09
N ASP A 38 10.21 -1.88 -3.90
CA ASP A 38 9.32 -3.02 -3.78
C ASP A 38 7.90 -2.69 -4.34
N PRO A 39 7.38 -3.47 -5.31
CA PRO A 39 6.06 -3.20 -5.90
C PRO A 39 4.89 -3.28 -4.93
N GLN A 40 4.91 -4.20 -3.96
CA GLN A 40 3.82 -4.37 -2.99
C GLN A 40 3.76 -3.16 -2.05
N LEU A 41 4.92 -2.73 -1.55
CA LEU A 41 5.06 -1.55 -0.71
C LEU A 41 4.66 -0.28 -1.45
N LYS A 42 5.12 -0.11 -2.70
CA LYS A 42 4.77 1.07 -3.52
C LYS A 42 3.29 1.11 -3.88
N ALA A 43 2.66 -0.03 -4.14
CA ALA A 43 1.22 -0.09 -4.39
C ALA A 43 0.43 0.27 -3.12
N THR A 44 0.81 -0.28 -1.97
CA THR A 44 0.16 -0.01 -0.67
C THR A 44 0.29 1.46 -0.27
N ILE A 45 1.47 2.06 -0.45
CA ILE A 45 1.69 3.51 -0.20
C ILE A 45 0.80 4.37 -1.12
N GLN A 46 0.64 3.99 -2.39
CA GLN A 46 -0.21 4.73 -3.32
C GLN A 46 -1.70 4.59 -2.96
N LEU A 47 -2.15 3.42 -2.49
CA LEU A 47 -3.51 3.25 -1.94
C LEU A 47 -3.75 4.16 -0.73
N MET A 48 -2.81 4.21 0.22
CA MET A 48 -2.89 5.11 1.38
C MET A 48 -2.96 6.58 0.96
N ALA A 49 -2.12 7.00 0.02
CA ALA A 49 -2.10 8.36 -0.49
C ALA A 49 -3.41 8.73 -1.21
N ALA A 50 -3.95 7.81 -2.02
CA ALA A 50 -5.22 8.00 -2.73
C ALA A 50 -6.40 8.10 -1.77
N ALA A 51 -6.45 7.21 -0.77
CA ALA A 51 -7.45 7.23 0.30
C ALA A 51 -7.39 8.54 1.10
N ALA A 52 -6.19 8.99 1.50
CA ALA A 52 -6.01 10.26 2.19
C ALA A 52 -6.39 11.48 1.32
N ALA A 53 -6.27 11.37 0.01
CA ALA A 53 -6.68 12.41 -0.94
C ALA A 53 -8.17 12.32 -1.33
N GLY A 54 -8.90 11.29 -0.90
CA GLY A 54 -10.30 11.06 -1.27
C GLY A 54 -10.50 10.77 -2.76
N ARG A 55 -9.56 10.06 -3.40
CA ARG A 55 -9.59 9.74 -4.84
C ARG A 55 -9.57 8.24 -5.10
N GLY A 56 -10.22 7.82 -6.17
CA GLY A 56 -10.07 6.48 -6.73
C GLY A 56 -8.67 6.27 -7.32
N LEU A 57 -8.28 5.00 -7.45
CA LEU A 57 -6.97 4.59 -7.98
C LEU A 57 -7.14 3.46 -8.99
N ALA A 58 -6.76 3.71 -10.25
CA ALA A 58 -6.55 2.70 -11.27
C ALA A 58 -5.05 2.32 -11.29
N PHE A 59 -4.73 1.11 -10.86
CA PHE A 59 -3.36 0.61 -10.77
C PHE A 59 -3.04 -0.37 -11.91
N PHE A 60 -2.07 -0.03 -12.75
CA PHE A 60 -1.61 -0.86 -13.87
C PHE A 60 -0.35 -1.64 -13.47
N THR A 61 -0.46 -2.97 -13.39
CA THR A 61 0.63 -3.86 -12.95
C THR A 61 1.62 -4.22 -14.06
N PHE A 62 1.29 -3.93 -15.32
CA PHE A 62 2.12 -4.25 -16.48
C PHE A 62 2.33 -5.78 -16.66
N ARG A 63 1.21 -6.52 -16.73
CA ARG A 63 1.16 -8.00 -16.89
C ARG A 63 1.76 -8.79 -15.74
N ASP A 64 1.83 -8.19 -14.56
CA ASP A 64 2.21 -8.88 -13.33
C ASP A 64 0.93 -9.31 -12.62
N GLU A 65 0.52 -10.54 -12.91
CA GLU A 65 -0.73 -11.15 -12.42
C GLU A 65 -0.67 -11.46 -10.92
N GLU A 66 0.52 -11.79 -10.41
CA GLU A 66 0.73 -12.05 -8.98
C GLU A 66 0.54 -10.77 -8.16
N LEU A 67 1.15 -9.66 -8.60
CA LEU A 67 0.94 -8.36 -7.99
C LEU A 67 -0.53 -7.92 -8.10
N GLU A 68 -1.18 -8.14 -9.24
CA GLU A 68 -2.60 -7.79 -9.42
C GLU A 68 -3.48 -8.52 -8.41
N LEU A 69 -3.35 -9.85 -8.34
CA LEU A 69 -4.15 -10.68 -7.44
C LEU A 69 -3.89 -10.32 -5.97
N GLY A 70 -2.62 -10.19 -5.60
CA GLY A 70 -2.20 -9.82 -4.25
C GLY A 70 -2.71 -8.44 -3.84
N LEU A 71 -2.62 -7.45 -4.74
CA LEU A 71 -3.10 -6.09 -4.48
C LEU A 71 -4.63 -6.05 -4.35
N ARG A 72 -5.36 -6.76 -5.22
CA ARG A 72 -6.82 -6.84 -5.14
C ARG A 72 -7.28 -7.47 -3.84
N ARG A 73 -6.68 -8.60 -3.44
CA ARG A 73 -7.01 -9.29 -2.19
C ARG A 73 -6.70 -8.43 -0.98
N THR A 74 -5.54 -7.78 -0.97
CA THR A 74 -5.12 -6.88 0.09
C THR A 74 -6.06 -5.69 0.22
N HIS A 75 -6.39 -5.02 -0.90
CA HIS A 75 -7.34 -3.92 -0.90
C HIS A 75 -8.72 -4.34 -0.38
N HIS A 76 -9.21 -5.51 -0.82
CA HIS A 76 -10.49 -6.05 -0.35
C HIS A 76 -10.50 -6.26 1.16
N LEU A 77 -9.49 -6.94 1.72
CA LEU A 77 -9.36 -7.13 3.17
C LEU A 77 -9.32 -5.79 3.93
N LEU A 78 -8.52 -4.84 3.45
CA LEU A 78 -8.38 -3.53 4.10
C LEU A 78 -9.73 -2.78 4.16
N VAL A 79 -10.53 -2.88 3.10
CA VAL A 79 -11.86 -2.26 3.02
C VAL A 79 -12.86 -2.99 3.91
N GLU A 80 -12.91 -4.34 3.85
CA GLU A 80 -13.84 -5.14 4.66
C GLU A 80 -13.62 -4.96 6.17
N GLU A 81 -12.36 -4.93 6.61
CA GLU A 81 -11.99 -4.77 8.02
C GLU A 81 -11.96 -3.29 8.48
N GLY A 82 -12.34 -2.35 7.61
CA GLY A 82 -12.38 -0.92 7.94
C GLY A 82 -11.03 -0.37 8.39
N VAL A 83 -9.94 -0.84 7.76
CA VAL A 83 -8.57 -0.43 8.11
C VAL A 83 -8.34 1.01 7.66
N THR A 84 -8.05 1.89 8.62
CA THR A 84 -7.76 3.29 8.33
C THR A 84 -6.34 3.47 7.79
N VAL A 85 -6.09 4.60 7.10
CA VAL A 85 -4.74 4.98 6.65
C VAL A 85 -3.74 5.01 7.81
N GLU A 86 -4.16 5.48 8.99
CA GLU A 86 -3.33 5.50 10.19
C GLU A 86 -2.93 4.08 10.65
N LYS A 87 -3.90 3.16 10.74
CA LYS A 87 -3.64 1.77 11.13
C LYS A 87 -2.69 1.09 10.14
N LEU A 88 -2.94 1.28 8.84
CA LEU A 88 -2.09 0.72 7.79
C LEU A 88 -0.68 1.34 7.82
N PHE A 89 -0.55 2.63 8.10
CA PHE A 89 0.76 3.27 8.26
C PHE A 89 1.59 2.62 9.37
N ARG A 90 1.01 2.42 10.56
CA ARG A 90 1.69 1.75 11.68
C ARG A 90 2.08 0.31 11.32
N LEU A 91 1.18 -0.41 10.63
CA LEU A 91 1.47 -1.76 10.15
C LEU A 91 2.66 -1.80 9.17
N LEU A 92 2.81 -0.77 8.32
CA LEU A 92 3.99 -0.64 7.45
C LEU A 92 5.27 -0.31 8.22
N GLU A 93 5.18 0.41 9.35
CA GLU A 93 6.32 0.61 10.25
C GLU A 93 6.75 -0.71 10.89
N ASP A 94 5.79 -1.51 11.35
CA ASP A 94 6.04 -2.85 11.90
C ASP A 94 6.65 -3.79 10.85
N PHE A 95 6.11 -3.78 9.63
CA PHE A 95 6.67 -4.51 8.49
C PHE A 95 8.12 -4.08 8.21
N CYS A 96 8.40 -2.77 8.20
CA CYS A 96 9.74 -2.26 7.97
C CYS A 96 10.72 -2.73 9.06
N ALA A 97 10.29 -2.77 10.32
CA ALA A 97 11.08 -3.32 11.42
C ALA A 97 11.34 -4.82 11.24
N ALA A 98 10.30 -5.59 10.87
CA ALA A 98 10.42 -7.03 10.60
C ALA A 98 11.39 -7.31 9.45
N GLN A 99 11.28 -6.57 8.33
CA GLN A 99 12.14 -6.69 7.15
C GLN A 99 13.62 -6.43 7.45
N GLN A 100 13.92 -5.53 8.40
CA GLN A 100 15.28 -5.27 8.86
C GLN A 100 15.81 -6.43 9.72
N ALA A 101 14.96 -6.96 10.60
CA ALA A 101 15.32 -8.06 11.49
C ALA A 101 15.58 -9.37 10.73
N SER A 102 14.95 -9.57 9.57
CA SER A 102 15.10 -10.77 8.73
C SER A 102 16.45 -10.90 7.99
N GLY A 103 17.44 -10.04 8.29
CA GLY A 103 18.83 -10.27 7.86
C GLY A 103 19.05 -10.29 6.34
N GLY A 104 18.16 -9.65 5.57
CA GLY A 104 18.22 -9.62 4.10
C GLY A 104 17.27 -10.59 3.39
N SER A 105 16.61 -11.50 4.13
CA SER A 105 15.50 -12.29 3.57
C SER A 105 14.32 -11.37 3.26
N HIS A 106 13.74 -11.52 2.07
CA HIS A 106 12.54 -10.80 1.66
C HIS A 106 11.33 -11.27 2.49
N VAL A 107 10.60 -10.32 3.06
CA VAL A 107 9.30 -10.56 3.70
C VAL A 107 8.23 -10.09 2.74
N ASP A 108 7.30 -10.98 2.41
CA ASP A 108 6.15 -10.64 1.59
C ASP A 108 5.19 -9.72 2.35
N LEU A 109 5.01 -8.49 1.86
CA LEU A 109 4.21 -7.48 2.54
C LEU A 109 2.73 -7.88 2.57
N PHE A 110 2.19 -8.39 1.47
CA PHE A 110 0.77 -8.77 1.43
C PHE A 110 0.46 -9.88 2.44
N HIS A 111 1.32 -10.88 2.55
CA HIS A 111 1.22 -11.92 3.56
C HIS A 111 1.33 -11.35 4.99
N PHE A 112 2.28 -10.42 5.23
CA PHE A 112 2.41 -9.72 6.50
C PHE A 112 1.12 -8.98 6.87
N ILE A 113 0.48 -8.31 5.90
CA ILE A 113 -0.81 -7.62 6.09
C ILE A 113 -1.92 -8.62 6.41
N TRP A 114 -2.07 -9.70 5.63
CA TRP A 114 -3.12 -10.69 5.81
C TRP A 114 -3.04 -11.41 7.16
N THR A 115 -1.83 -11.65 7.66
CA THR A 115 -1.60 -12.28 8.97
C THR A 115 -1.83 -11.31 10.13
N SER A 116 -1.66 -10.01 9.90
CA SER A 116 -1.79 -8.98 10.95
C SER A 116 -3.22 -8.44 11.09
N ILE A 117 -4.04 -8.52 10.03
CA ILE A 117 -5.43 -8.03 10.00
C ILE A 117 -6.43 -9.21 10.13
N GLY A 118 -6.02 -10.31 10.77
CA GLY A 118 -6.91 -11.46 11.00
C GLY A 118 -8.22 -11.05 11.68
N PRO A 119 -9.32 -11.79 11.43
CA PRO A 119 -10.65 -11.42 11.90
C PRO A 119 -10.58 -11.19 13.41
N SER A 120 -11.07 -10.04 13.85
CA SER A 120 -11.37 -9.83 15.27
C SER A 120 -12.15 -11.06 15.71
N ARG A 121 -11.58 -11.86 16.62
CA ARG A 121 -12.36 -12.89 17.30
C ARG A 121 -13.49 -12.13 17.98
N SER A 122 -14.65 -12.11 17.33
CA SER A 122 -15.91 -11.77 17.95
C SER A 122 -15.99 -12.69 19.15
N GLN A 123 -15.71 -12.13 20.34
CA GLN A 123 -16.06 -12.76 21.59
C GLN A 123 -17.59 -12.79 21.61
N LEU A 124 -18.15 -13.85 21.03
CA LEU A 124 -19.49 -14.34 21.32
C LEU A 124 -19.37 -15.38 22.43
#